data_AF-A0A1W1CBP4-F1
#
_entry.id   AF-A0A1W1CBP4-F1
#
_cell.length_a   1.000
_cell.length_b   1.000
_cell.length_c   1.000
_cell.angle_alpha   90.00
_cell.angle_beta   90.00
_cell.angle_gamma   90.00
#
_symmetry.space_group_name_H-M   'P 1'
#
loop_
_entity.id
_entity.type
_entity.pdbx_description
1 polymer ?
#
loop_
_entity_poly.entity_id
_entity_poly.type
_entity_poly.pdbx_seq_one_letter_code
_entity_poly.pdbx_strand_id
1 'polypeptide(L)'
;MKQGESQIGNRVKAKVIKNKVAPPFRQAEFDIMFGEGISKEGELVDYGVKLDIVDKSGAWFSYGETKLGQGRENAKAKFKNDPELAAEVEEKIRVAMGMSSLMTMDTSEISEADV
;
A
#
# COMPACT_ATOMS: atom_id res chain seq x y z
N MET A 1 14.78 9.13 2.31
CA MET A 1 14.99 8.46 3.62
C MET A 1 16.48 8.17 3.76
N LYS A 2 17.05 8.41 4.94
CA LYS A 2 18.43 8.02 5.27
C LYS A 2 18.40 7.09 6.48
N GLN A 3 19.09 5.95 6.42
CA GLN A 3 19.36 5.11 7.59
C GLN A 3 20.84 5.26 7.88
N GLY A 4 21.18 5.96 8.96
CA GLY A 4 22.56 6.36 9.22
C GLY A 4 23.09 7.27 8.09
N GLU A 5 24.21 6.89 7.47
CA GLU A 5 24.87 7.65 6.39
C GLU A 5 24.38 7.30 4.98
N SER A 6 23.70 6.17 4.77
CA SER A 6 23.26 5.73 3.44
C SER A 6 21.88 6.26 3.06
N GLN A 7 21.76 6.80 1.84
CA GLN A 7 20.47 7.09 1.22
C GLN A 7 19.80 5.78 0.80
N ILE A 8 18.68 5.46 1.42
CA ILE A 8 17.94 4.20 1.21
C ILE A 8 16.89 4.34 0.09
N GLY A 9 16.45 5.57 -0.18
CA GLY A 9 15.41 5.84 -1.17
C GLY A 9 14.89 7.28 -1.15
N ASN A 10 14.01 7.58 -2.10
CA ASN A 10 13.40 8.88 -2.33
C ASN A 10 11.89 8.83 -2.07
N ARG A 11 11.38 9.83 -1.33
CA ARG A 11 9.93 10.09 -1.27
C ARG A 11 9.55 10.87 -2.52
N VAL A 12 8.65 10.32 -3.31
CA VAL A 12 8.18 10.88 -4.57
C VAL A 12 6.72 11.28 -4.45
N LYS A 13 6.38 12.41 -5.08
CA LYS A 13 5.02 12.92 -5.18
C LYS A 13 4.62 12.99 -6.64
N ALA A 14 3.64 12.19 -7.03
CA ALA A 14 3.09 12.17 -8.38
C ALA A 14 1.76 12.94 -8.41
N LYS A 15 1.64 13.89 -9.35
CA LYS A 15 0.39 14.62 -9.60
C LYS A 15 -0.14 14.26 -10.97
N VAL A 16 -1.38 13.77 -11.03
CA VAL A 16 -2.04 13.41 -12.29
C VAL A 16 -2.58 14.68 -12.95
N ILE A 17 -1.82 15.28 -13.86
CA ILE A 17 -2.20 16.55 -14.50
C ILE A 17 -3.34 16.40 -15.54
N LYS A 18 -3.47 15.23 -16.14
CA LYS A 18 -4.49 14.95 -17.17
C LYS A 18 -5.01 13.53 -16.96
N ASN A 19 -6.31 13.42 -16.73
CA ASN A 19 -7.01 12.14 -16.60
C ASN A 19 -8.32 12.25 -17.38
N LYS A 20 -8.58 11.32 -18.31
CA LYS A 20 -9.82 11.26 -19.10
C LYS A 20 -10.84 10.27 -18.56
N VAL A 21 -10.45 9.41 -17.61
CA VAL A 21 -11.31 8.33 -17.09
C VAL A 21 -11.87 8.69 -15.72
N ALA A 22 -11.12 9.44 -14.91
CA ALA A 22 -11.52 9.86 -13.58
C ALA A 22 -11.10 11.32 -13.32
N PRO A 23 -11.47 11.92 -12.17
CA PRO A 23 -11.12 13.30 -11.86
C PRO A 23 -9.60 13.58 -11.97
N PRO A 24 -9.19 14.64 -12.70
CA PRO A 24 -7.80 15.04 -12.81
C PRO A 24 -7.30 15.71 -11.51
N PHE A 25 -6.00 15.99 -11.46
CA PHE A 25 -5.29 16.71 -10.40
C PHE A 25 -5.16 16.01 -9.05
N ARG A 26 -5.49 14.72 -8.97
CA ARG A 26 -5.18 13.90 -7.80
C ARG A 26 -3.66 13.74 -7.60
N GLN A 27 -3.26 13.60 -6.35
CA GLN A 27 -1.87 13.47 -5.92
C GLN A 27 -1.69 12.15 -5.17
N ALA A 28 -0.58 11.46 -5.46
CA ALA A 28 -0.15 10.27 -4.74
C ALA A 28 1.28 10.50 -4.22
N GLU A 29 1.55 10.06 -3.00
CA GLU A 29 2.87 10.14 -2.38
C GLU A 29 3.33 8.73 -2.04
N PHE A 30 4.52 8.37 -2.49
CA PHE A 30 5.07 7.03 -2.31
C PHE A 30 6.59 7.04 -2.20
N ASP A 31 7.14 5.97 -1.63
CA ASP A 31 8.59 5.81 -1.49
C ASP A 31 9.14 4.91 -2.61
N ILE A 32 10.20 5.39 -3.25
CA ILE A 32 11.02 4.60 -4.18
C ILE A 32 12.31 4.23 -3.45
N MET A 33 12.51 2.95 -3.18
CA MET A 33 13.70 2.37 -2.57
C MET A 33 14.73 2.04 -3.66
N PHE A 34 16.01 2.36 -3.43
CA PHE A 34 17.06 2.04 -4.40
C PHE A 34 17.27 0.52 -4.48
N GLY A 35 17.17 -0.04 -5.69
CA GLY A 35 17.36 -1.48 -5.94
C GLY A 35 16.10 -2.36 -5.80
N GLU A 36 15.07 -1.88 -5.10
CA GLU A 36 13.80 -2.62 -4.89
C GLU A 36 12.61 -1.97 -5.62
N GLY A 37 12.69 -0.67 -5.93
CA GLY A 37 11.64 0.04 -6.65
C GLY A 37 10.58 0.65 -5.73
N ILE A 38 9.32 0.66 -6.16
CA ILE A 38 8.21 1.26 -5.40
C ILE A 38 7.86 0.35 -4.21
N SER A 39 7.89 0.88 -2.99
CA SER A 39 7.58 0.11 -1.79
C SER A 39 6.08 0.09 -1.51
N LYS A 40 5.42 -0.99 -1.95
CA LYS A 40 3.99 -1.22 -1.73
C LYS A 40 3.65 -1.33 -0.25
N GLU A 41 4.49 -1.99 0.53
CA GLU A 41 4.30 -2.20 1.97
C GLU A 41 4.35 -0.88 2.74
N GLY A 42 5.18 0.06 2.29
CA GLY A 42 5.24 1.41 2.87
C GLY A 42 3.96 2.20 2.67
N GLU A 43 3.36 2.06 1.49
CA GLU A 43 2.06 2.66 1.21
C GLU A 43 0.94 2.03 2.03
N LEU A 44 0.94 0.70 2.22
CA LEU A 44 -0.05 0.03 3.07
C LEU A 44 -0.05 0.58 4.50
N VAL A 45 1.12 0.87 5.08
CA VAL A 45 1.20 1.49 6.42
C VAL A 45 0.65 2.92 6.39
N ASP A 46 1.05 3.72 5.41
CA ASP A 46 0.65 5.14 5.32
C ASP A 46 -0.86 5.29 5.10
N TYR A 47 -1.42 4.55 4.15
CA TYR A 47 -2.85 4.55 3.88
C TYR A 47 -3.64 3.86 4.98
N GLY A 48 -3.11 2.79 5.58
CA GLY A 48 -3.73 2.12 6.71
C GLY A 48 -3.93 3.06 7.90
N VAL A 49 -2.93 3.87 8.24
CA VAL A 49 -3.06 4.89 9.30
C VAL A 49 -3.97 6.03 8.86
N LYS A 50 -3.90 6.47 7.61
CA LYS A 50 -4.73 7.57 7.09
C LYS A 50 -6.22 7.22 7.06
N LEU A 51 -6.55 5.96 6.82
CA LEU A 51 -7.92 5.44 6.75
C LEU A 51 -8.38 4.84 8.09
N ASP A 52 -7.59 4.99 9.16
CA ASP A 52 -7.90 4.50 10.51
C ASP A 52 -8.10 2.96 10.58
N ILE A 53 -7.46 2.23 9.67
CA ILE A 53 -7.43 0.77 9.64
C ILE A 53 -6.27 0.25 10.52
N VAL A 54 -5.18 1.01 10.58
CA VAL A 54 -4.00 0.73 11.40
C VAL A 54 -3.91 1.78 12.50
N ASP A 55 -4.00 1.32 13.75
CA ASP A 55 -3.86 2.16 14.92
C ASP A 55 -2.39 2.58 15.13
N LYS A 56 -2.18 3.88 15.32
CA LYS A 56 -0.86 4.44 15.64
C LYS A 56 -0.83 4.99 17.06
N SER A 57 -0.30 4.19 17.98
CA SER A 57 -0.04 4.59 19.37
C SER A 57 1.37 5.16 19.50
N GLY A 58 1.53 6.44 19.14
CA GLY A 58 2.82 7.14 19.19
C GLY A 58 3.82 6.58 18.17
N ALA A 59 4.80 5.83 18.65
CA ALA A 59 5.79 5.14 17.80
C ALA A 59 5.38 3.70 17.45
N TRP A 60 4.31 3.17 18.05
CA TRP A 60 3.83 1.81 17.82
C TRP A 60 2.72 1.77 16.78
N PHE A 61 2.74 0.74 15.94
CA PHE A 61 1.71 0.44 14.97
C PHE A 61 1.05 -0.88 15.35
N SER A 62 -0.28 -0.89 15.36
CA SER A 62 -1.12 -2.06 15.65
C SER A 62 -2.23 -2.17 14.63
N TYR A 63 -2.62 -3.39 14.32
CA TYR A 63 -3.72 -3.71 13.44
C TYR A 63 -4.66 -4.64 14.20
N GLY A 64 -5.79 -4.11 14.65
CA GLY A 64 -6.67 -4.80 15.60
C GLY A 64 -5.89 -5.20 16.86
N GLU A 65 -5.86 -6.50 17.16
CA GLU A 65 -5.09 -7.05 18.28
C GLU A 65 -3.61 -7.36 17.94
N THR A 66 -3.26 -7.35 16.65
CA THR A 66 -1.92 -7.71 16.19
C THR A 66 -0.98 -6.51 16.22
N LYS A 67 0.14 -6.65 16.93
CA LYS A 67 1.20 -5.63 16.96
C LYS A 67 2.06 -5.75 15.69
N LEU A 68 2.05 -4.70 14.86
CA LEU A 68 2.87 -4.63 13.64
C LEU A 68 4.33 -4.28 13.97
N GLY A 69 4.55 -3.47 15.01
CA GLY A 69 5.88 -3.16 15.53
C GLY A 69 6.08 -1.67 15.85
N GLN A 70 7.29 -1.35 16.33
CA GLN A 70 7.68 0.02 16.62
C GLN A 70 8.32 0.65 15.38
N GLY A 71 7.75 1.76 14.91
CA GLY A 71 8.25 2.51 13.76
C GLY A 71 7.80 1.94 12.41
N ARG A 72 7.85 2.81 11.39
CA ARG A 72 7.40 2.52 10.03
C ARG A 72 8.16 1.38 9.37
N GLU A 73 9.49 1.30 9.57
CA GLU A 73 10.33 0.25 8.95
C GLU A 73 9.98 -1.15 9.46
N ASN A 74 9.70 -1.30 10.76
CA ASN A 74 9.31 -2.60 11.32
C ASN A 74 7.91 -3.01 10.86
N ALA A 75 6.96 -2.07 10.78
CA ALA A 75 5.64 -2.35 10.22
C ALA A 75 5.74 -2.79 8.75
N LYS A 76 6.57 -2.12 7.93
CA LYS A 76 6.87 -2.55 6.55
C LYS A 76 7.45 -3.96 6.49
N ALA A 77 8.46 -4.24 7.33
CA ALA A 77 9.06 -5.57 7.38
C ALA A 77 8.05 -6.65 7.78
N LYS A 78 7.10 -6.33 8.68
CA LYS A 78 6.05 -7.26 9.07
C LYS A 78 5.12 -7.59 7.90
N PHE A 79 4.68 -6.59 7.13
CA PHE A 79 3.88 -6.83 5.91
C PHE A 79 4.65 -7.58 4.82
N LYS A 80 5.96 -7.36 4.70
CA LYS A 80 6.80 -8.11 3.75
C LYS A 80 6.97 -9.59 4.13
N ASN A 81 7.05 -9.89 5.42
CA ASN A 81 7.19 -11.26 5.93
C ASN A 81 5.85 -12.01 6.00
N ASP A 82 4.75 -11.29 6.08
CA ASP A 82 3.40 -11.84 6.25
C ASP A 82 2.48 -11.33 5.14
N PRO A 83 2.53 -11.95 3.95
CA PRO A 83 1.76 -11.50 2.79
C PRO A 83 0.25 -11.68 2.96
N GLU A 84 -0.19 -12.62 3.81
CA GLU A 84 -1.62 -12.82 4.11
C GLU A 84 -2.18 -11.61 4.85
N LEU A 85 -1.47 -11.15 5.89
CA LEU A 85 -1.84 -9.93 6.62
C LEU A 85 -1.81 -8.69 5.71
N ALA A 86 -0.82 -8.60 4.82
CA ALA A 86 -0.73 -7.50 3.87
C ALA A 86 -1.92 -7.46 2.90
N ALA A 87 -2.34 -8.61 2.38
CA ALA A 87 -3.48 -8.72 1.48
C ALA A 87 -4.80 -8.36 2.18
N GLU A 88 -4.98 -8.77 3.43
CA GLU A 88 -6.17 -8.41 4.23
C GLU A 88 -6.27 -6.89 4.43
N VAL A 89 -5.17 -6.25 4.81
CA VAL A 89 -5.11 -4.80 5.00
C VAL A 89 -5.32 -4.06 3.68
N GLU A 90 -4.74 -4.55 2.59
CA GLU A 90 -4.93 -4.00 1.25
C GLU A 90 -6.40 -4.02 0.82
N GLU A 91 -7.09 -5.15 1.04
CA GLU A 91 -8.50 -5.27 0.69
C GLU A 91 -9.35 -4.29 1.52
N LYS A 92 -9.10 -4.18 2.82
CA LYS A 92 -9.79 -3.21 3.68
C LYS A 92 -9.55 -1.77 3.21
N ILE A 93 -8.32 -1.43 2.82
CA ILE A 93 -7.97 -0.12 2.28
C ILE A 93 -8.73 0.15 0.97
N ARG A 94 -8.78 -0.82 0.05
CA ARG A 94 -9.53 -0.70 -1.22
C ARG A 94 -11.02 -0.50 -0.98
N VAL A 95 -11.62 -1.29 -0.10
CA VAL A 95 -13.03 -1.16 0.28
C VAL A 95 -13.31 0.22 0.88
N ALA A 96 -12.47 0.69 1.82
CA ALA A 96 -12.61 2.01 2.44
C ALA A 96 -12.48 3.16 1.43
N MET A 97 -11.66 3.00 0.38
CA MET A 97 -11.54 3.96 -0.71
C MET A 97 -12.66 3.87 -1.76
N GLY A 98 -13.64 2.98 -1.55
CA GLY A 98 -14.76 2.78 -2.48
C GLY A 98 -14.39 1.97 -3.73
N MET A 99 -13.24 1.29 -3.73
CA MET A 99 -12.83 0.35 -4.77
C MET A 99 -13.36 -1.06 -4.47
N SER A 100 -14.61 -1.17 -4.04
CA SER A 100 -15.25 -2.47 -3.84
C SER A 100 -15.60 -3.08 -5.20
N SER A 101 -14.99 -4.23 -5.50
CA SER A 101 -15.46 -5.31 -6.39
C SER A 101 -16.47 -4.92 -7.48
N LEU A 102 -16.05 -4.06 -8.42
CA LEU A 102 -16.72 -3.89 -9.72
C LEU A 102 -15.77 -4.29 -10.87
N MET A 103 -14.64 -4.93 -10.57
CA MET A 103 -13.64 -5.40 -11.55
C MET A 103 -12.95 -6.71 -11.15
N THR A 104 -13.64 -7.62 -10.44
CA THR A 104 -13.42 -9.07 -10.65
C THR A 104 -14.47 -9.54 -11.65
N MET A 105 -14.32 -9.12 -12.91
CA MET A 105 -14.93 -9.83 -14.02
C MET A 105 -13.90 -10.84 -14.52
N ASP A 106 -14.29 -12.11 -14.43
CA ASP A 106 -13.78 -13.28 -15.14
C ASP A 106 -12.35 -13.23 -15.70
N THR A 107 -11.41 -13.76 -14.93
CA THR A 107 -10.18 -14.36 -15.50
C THR A 107 -10.25 -15.89 -15.45
N SER A 108 -11.46 -16.44 -15.58
CA SER A 108 -11.73 -17.88 -15.69
C SER A 108 -12.33 -18.29 -17.04
N GLU A 109 -12.65 -17.36 -17.94
CA GLU A 109 -13.29 -17.67 -19.24
C GLU A 109 -12.40 -17.47 -20.49
N ILE A 110 -11.07 -17.37 -20.35
CA ILE A 110 -10.14 -17.31 -21.51
C ILE A 110 -9.22 -18.54 -21.58
N SER A 111 -9.76 -19.74 -21.33
CA SER A 111 -9.01 -20.99 -21.62
C SER A 111 -9.80 -22.10 -22.30
N GLU A 112 -10.99 -21.83 -22.86
CA GLU A 112 -11.80 -22.86 -23.54
C GLU A 112 -12.35 -22.43 -24.92
N ALA A 113 -11.74 -21.43 -25.57
CA ALA A 113 -12.16 -20.98 -26.90
C ALA A 113 -11.08 -21.10 -28.00
N ASP A 114 -10.03 -21.88 -27.77
CA ASP A 114 -9.04 -22.24 -28.81
C ASP A 114 -8.85 -23.77 -28.89
N VAL A 115 -9.84 -24.47 -29.45
CA VAL A 115 -9.68 -25.75 -30.19
C VAL A 115 -10.57 -25.71 -31.43
#